data_AF-A0A7R9X0H4-F1
#
_entry.id   AF-A0A7R9X0H4-F1
#
_cell.length_a   1.000
_cell.length_b   1.000
_cell.length_c   1.000
_cell.angle_alpha   90.00
_cell.angle_beta   90.00
_cell.angle_gamma   90.00
#
_symmetry.space_group_name_H-M   'P 1'
#
loop_
_entity.id
_entity.type
_entity.pdbx_description
1 polymer ?
#
loop_
_entity_poly.entity_id
_entity_poly.type
_entity_poly.pdbx_seq_one_letter_code
_entity_poly.pdbx_strand_id
1 'polypeptide(L)' 'QDLIEDILLQNKEDINVSPLKIIIQLDESTDVDNCSQLLVFVLYVKEKEMIEQFLFC' A
#
# COMPACT_ATOMS: atom_id res chain seq x y z
N GLN A 1 -0.13 20.16 16.38
CA GLN A 1 0.16 19.70 15.02
C GLN A 1 0.30 18.20 15.14
N ASP A 2 -0.56 17.46 14.46
CA ASP A 2 -0.71 16.02 14.68
C ASP A 2 0.34 15.27 13.86
N LEU A 3 1.23 14.52 14.53
CA LEU A 3 2.36 13.83 13.91
C LEU A 3 1.91 12.93 12.74
N ILE A 4 0.72 12.34 12.87
CA ILE A 4 0.13 11.48 11.85
C ILE A 4 -0.25 12.28 10.60
N GLU A 5 -0.81 13.48 10.75
CA GLU A 5 -1.16 14.33 9.61
C GLU A 5 0.09 14.79 8.84
N ASP A 6 1.17 15.15 9.56
CA ASP A 6 2.42 15.57 8.94
C ASP A 6 3.07 14.41 8.15
N ILE A 7 3.06 13.18 8.70
CA ILE A 7 3.56 11.98 8.01
C ILE A 7 2.73 11.66 6.75
N LEU A 8 1.40 11.78 6.84
CA LEU A 8 0.51 11.54 5.71
C LEU A 8 0.70 12.58 4.59
N LEU A 9 0.95 13.84 4.96
CA LEU A 9 1.20 14.91 4.00
C LEU A 9 2.52 14.67 3.24
N GLN A 10 3.61 14.39 3.96
CA GLN A 10 4.92 14.10 3.39
C GLN A 10 4.87 12.90 2.43
N ASN A 11 4.24 11.80 2.85
CA ASN A 11 4.10 10.61 2.01
C ASN A 11 3.31 10.89 0.73
N LYS A 12 2.25 11.72 0.79
CA LYS A 12 1.48 12.10 -0.41
C LYS A 12 2.31 12.90 -1.39
N GLU A 13 3.12 13.83 -0.89
CA GLU A 13 4.01 14.62 -1.75
C GLU A 13 5.02 13.70 -2.43
N ASP A 14 5.70 12.84 -1.68
CA ASP A 14 6.70 11.90 -2.22
C ASP A 14 6.11 10.91 -3.24
N ILE A 15 4.90 10.40 -3.00
CA ILE A 15 4.17 9.53 -3.96
C ILE A 15 3.83 10.29 -5.24
N ASN A 16 3.44 11.56 -5.16
CA ASN A 16 3.08 12.37 -6.33
C ASN A 16 4.28 12.72 -7.21
N VAL A 17 5.48 12.86 -6.63
CA VAL A 17 6.72 13.11 -7.41
C VAL A 17 7.36 11.82 -7.92
N SER A 18 6.97 10.66 -7.38
CA SER A 18 7.55 9.38 -7.77
C SER A 18 7.26 9.06 -9.25
N PRO A 19 8.29 8.78 -10.07
CA PRO A 19 8.10 8.28 -11.43
C PRO A 19 7.54 6.84 -11.43
N LEU A 20 7.64 6.13 -10.30
CA LEU A 20 7.07 4.82 -10.07
C LEU A 20 5.68 4.99 -9.47
N LYS A 21 4.64 4.77 -10.29
CA LYS A 21 3.25 4.69 -9.83
C LYS A 21 2.97 3.32 -9.23
N ILE A 22 3.53 3.10 -8.04
CA ILE A 22 3.31 1.90 -7.24
C ILE A 22 2.67 2.33 -5.92
N ILE A 23 1.55 1.71 -5.55
CA ILE A 23 0.93 1.83 -4.23
C ILE A 23 1.08 0.49 -3.54
N ILE A 24 1.55 0.51 -2.29
CA ILE A 24 1.60 -0.66 -1.42
C ILE A 24 0.81 -0.30 -0.17
N GLN A 25 -0.19 -1.09 0.17
CA GLN A 25 -0.91 -1.00 1.44
C GLN A 25 -0.67 -2.28 2.24
N LEU A 26 -0.41 -2.11 3.52
CA LEU A 26 -0.11 -3.19 4.46
C LEU A 26 -1.18 -3.15 5.54
N ASP A 27 -1.89 -4.26 5.72
CA ASP A 27 -2.90 -4.43 6.75
C ASP A 27 -2.67 -5.74 7.50
N GLU A 28 -3.00 -5.73 8.80
CA GLU A 28 -3.14 -6.97 9.55
C GLU A 28 -4.54 -7.55 9.30
N SER A 29 -4.61 -8.83 8.94
CA SER A 29 -5.87 -9.57 8.88
C SER A 29 -5.73 -10.92 9.57
N THR A 30 -6.80 -11.70 9.60
CA THR A 30 -6.79 -13.06 10.13
C THR A 30 -7.22 -14.05 9.06
N ASP A 31 -6.61 -15.23 9.04
CA ASP A 31 -7.02 -16.32 8.16
C ASP A 31 -8.26 -17.06 8.71
N VAL A 32 -8.69 -18.11 8.01
CA VAL A 32 -9.85 -18.93 8.43
C VAL A 32 -9.66 -19.63 9.78
N ASP A 33 -8.41 -19.82 10.20
CA ASP A 33 -8.03 -20.44 11.47
C ASP A 33 -7.77 -19.38 12.57
N ASN A 34 -8.10 -18.10 12.31
CA ASN A 34 -7.85 -16.93 13.16
C ASN A 34 -6.37 -16.66 13.46
N CYS A 35 -5.46 -17.11 12.61
CA CYS A 35 -4.05 -16.75 12.70
C CYS A 35 -3.84 -15.36 12.08
N SER A 36 -3.10 -14.48 12.76
CA SER A 36 -2.70 -13.19 12.19
C SER A 36 -1.89 -13.43 10.92
N GLN A 37 -2.27 -12.73 9.85
CA GLN A 37 -1.60 -12.74 8.55
C GLN A 37 -1.40 -11.32 8.06
N LEU A 38 -0.34 -11.10 7.28
CA LEU A 38 -0.10 -9.82 6.64
C LEU A 38 -0.81 -9.78 5.28
N LEU A 39 -1.78 -8.87 5.15
CA LEU A 39 -2.43 -8.56 3.88
C LEU A 39 -1.64 -7.43 3.20
N VAL A 40 -1.19 -7.69 1.98
CA VAL A 40 -0.49 -6.70 1.15
C VAL A 40 -1.32 -6.43 -0.10
N PHE A 41 -1.78 -5.19 -0.27
CA PHE A 41 -2.32 -4.73 -1.54
C PHE A 41 -1.24 -4.00 -2.32
N VAL A 42 -1.08 -4.36 -3.59
CA VAL A 42 -0.12 -3.74 -4.51
C VAL A 42 -0.86 -3.26 -5.76
N LEU A 43 -0.73 -1.96 -6.04
CA LEU A 43 -1.14 -1.34 -7.30
C LEU A 43 0.11 -0.92 -8.07
N TYR A 44 0.27 -1.32 -9.33
CA TYR A 44 1.40 -0.84 -10.14
C TYR A 44 1.04 -0.74 -11.61
N VAL A 45 1.79 0.07 -12.36
CA VAL A 45 1.63 0.17 -13.82
C VAL A 45 2.61 -0.78 -14.52
N LYS A 46 2.09 -1.68 -15.37
CA LYS A 46 2.86 -2.56 -16.26
C LYS A 46 2.37 -2.38 -17.68
N GLU A 47 3.27 -2.06 -18.62
CA GLU A 47 2.95 -1.96 -20.05
C GLU A 47 1.74 -1.04 -20.38
N LYS A 48 1.57 0.04 -19.60
CA LYS A 48 0.43 0.99 -19.64
C LYS A 48 -0.89 0.48 -19.05
N GLU A 49 -0.90 -0.71 -18.47
CA GLU A 49 -2.02 -1.24 -17.70
C GLU A 49 -1.78 -1.06 -16.20
N MET A 50 -2.85 -0.78 -15.47
CA MET A 50 -2.84 -0.74 -14.01
C MET A 50 -3.13 -2.16 -13.50
N ILE A 51 -2.23 -2.69 -12.69
CA ILE A 51 -2.29 -4.04 -12.13
C ILE A 51 -2.55 -3.93 -10.64
N GLU A 52 -3.58 -4.63 -10.17
CA GLU A 52 -3.99 -4.75 -8.78
C GLU A 52 -3.76 -6.17 -8.29
N GLN A 53 -3.08 -6.34 -7.14
CA GLN A 53 -2.81 -7.64 -6.54
C GLN A 53 -2.96 -7.60 -5.03
N PHE A 54 -3.45 -8.71 -4.48
CA PHE A 54 -3.43 -9.01 -3.06
C PHE A 54 -2.47 -10.17 -2.79
N LEU A 55 -1.58 -9.99 -1.83
CA LEU A 55 -0.66 -11.01 -1.33
C LEU A 55 -0.98 -11.26 0.15
N PHE A 56 -0.85 -12.52 0.56
CA PHE A 56 -1.10 -12.97 1.92
C PHE A 56 0.17 -13.68 2.41
N CYS A 57 0.63 -13.34 3.61
CA CYS A 57 1.80 -13.93 4.26
C CYS A 57 1.42 -14.44 5.65
#